data_AF-A0A2A9EUR1-F1
#
_entry.id   AF-A0A2A9EUR1-F1
#
_cell.length_a   1.000
_cell.length_b   1.000
_cell.length_c   1.000
_cell.angle_alpha   90.00
_cell.angle_beta   90.00
_cell.angle_gamma   90.00
#
_symmetry.space_group_name_H-M   'P 1'
#
loop_
_entity.id
_entity.type
_entity.pdbx_description
1 polymer ?
#
loop_
_entity_poly.entity_id
_entity_poly.type
_entity_poly.pdbx_seq_one_letter_code
_entity_poly.pdbx_strand_id
1 'polypeptide(L)'
;MSPSAPHHAQTPGTRPGALALTGRVLLALLLGGAIGLVGTLTHRSTWGDLPAGLVLALVMTLATAVMCRAWTGIGALLAAGAGWLVVVQLLATDGPGGDVLVPADVTGYVWTYGGLLLFAVAAFLPARWFADQAPDGPE
;
A
#
# COMPACT_ATOMS: atom_id res chain seq x y z
N MET A 1 -16.06 -26.38 -51.47
CA MET A 1 -15.09 -26.92 -50.49
C MET A 1 -14.21 -25.76 -50.07
N SER A 2 -14.56 -25.09 -48.97
CA SER A 2 -13.78 -23.96 -48.43
C SER A 2 -12.82 -24.49 -47.36
N PRO A 3 -11.54 -24.09 -47.36
CA PRO A 3 -10.57 -24.59 -46.40
C PRO A 3 -10.89 -24.07 -45.00
N SER A 4 -10.96 -25.00 -44.05
CA SER A 4 -11.16 -24.78 -42.62
C SER A 4 -10.02 -23.92 -42.07
N ALA A 5 -10.35 -22.76 -41.50
CA ALA A 5 -9.36 -21.92 -40.81
C ALA A 5 -8.79 -22.68 -39.58
N PRO A 6 -7.49 -22.53 -39.27
CA PRO A 6 -6.88 -23.17 -38.12
C PRO A 6 -7.49 -22.64 -36.82
N HIS A 7 -7.99 -23.55 -35.99
CA HIS A 7 -8.34 -23.25 -34.60
C HIS A 7 -7.10 -22.71 -33.89
N HIS A 8 -7.07 -21.40 -33.60
CA HIS A 8 -6.12 -20.82 -32.67
C HIS A 8 -6.28 -21.54 -31.33
N ALA A 9 -5.31 -22.40 -31.00
CA ALA A 9 -5.23 -23.06 -29.72
C ALA A 9 -5.11 -21.99 -28.64
N GLN A 10 -6.22 -21.71 -27.95
CA GLN A 10 -6.22 -20.89 -26.75
C GLN A 10 -5.32 -21.60 -25.73
N THR A 11 -4.11 -21.08 -25.52
CA THR A 11 -3.19 -21.61 -24.53
C THR A 11 -3.81 -21.35 -23.15
N PRO A 12 -4.14 -22.38 -22.35
CA PRO A 12 -4.78 -22.16 -21.05
C PRO A 12 -3.83 -21.38 -20.15
N GLY A 13 -4.18 -20.13 -19.83
CA GLY A 13 -3.42 -19.32 -18.89
C GLY A 13 -3.35 -20.02 -17.54
N THR A 14 -2.15 -20.36 -17.09
CA THR A 14 -1.88 -20.90 -15.76
C THR A 14 -2.32 -19.85 -14.73
N ARG A 15 -3.47 -20.08 -14.08
CA ARG A 15 -3.93 -19.21 -12.99
C ARG A 15 -2.87 -19.25 -11.88
N PRO A 16 -2.40 -18.11 -11.35
CA PRO A 16 -1.48 -18.11 -10.22
C PRO A 16 -2.12 -18.90 -9.07
N GLY A 17 -1.36 -19.83 -8.50
CA GLY A 17 -1.84 -20.68 -7.41
C GLY A 17 -2.21 -19.85 -6.18
N ALA A 18 -3.25 -20.28 -5.45
CA ALA A 18 -3.74 -19.58 -4.25
C ALA A 18 -2.63 -19.25 -3.23
N LEU A 19 -1.63 -20.14 -3.11
CA LEU A 19 -0.44 -19.93 -2.26
C LEU A 19 0.36 -18.67 -2.63
N ALA A 20 0.50 -18.40 -3.93
CA ALA A 20 1.22 -17.21 -4.40
C ALA A 20 0.44 -15.93 -4.07
N LEU A 21 -0.89 -15.95 -4.19
CA LEU A 21 -1.73 -14.82 -3.81
C LEU A 21 -1.66 -14.55 -2.29
N THR A 22 -1.79 -15.60 -1.48
CA THR A 22 -1.67 -15.50 -0.02
C THR A 22 -0.32 -14.93 0.39
N GLY A 23 0.78 -15.41 -0.21
CA GLY A 23 2.12 -14.89 0.06
C GLY A 23 2.25 -13.40 -0.23
N ARG A 24 1.68 -12.92 -1.35
CA ARG A 24 1.72 -11.49 -1.71
C ARG A 24 0.88 -10.62 -0.76
N VAL A 25 -0.29 -11.11 -0.35
CA VAL A 25 -1.14 -10.42 0.63
C VAL A 25 -0.44 -10.31 2.00
N LEU A 26 0.19 -11.40 2.46
CA LEU A 26 0.98 -11.38 3.69
C LEU A 26 2.18 -10.42 3.58
N LEU A 27 2.89 -10.41 2.45
CA LEU A 27 3.99 -9.47 2.25
C LEU A 27 3.50 -8.02 2.26
N ALA A 28 2.36 -7.73 1.64
CA ALA A 28 1.76 -6.40 1.65
C ALA A 28 1.39 -5.97 3.07
N LEU A 29 0.82 -6.86 3.88
CA LEU A 29 0.53 -6.61 5.30
C LEU A 29 1.79 -6.26 6.08
N LEU A 30 2.85 -7.06 5.94
CA LEU A 30 4.12 -6.82 6.61
C LEU A 30 4.77 -5.51 6.15
N LEU A 31 4.70 -5.21 4.85
CA LEU A 31 5.22 -3.96 4.30
C LEU A 31 4.47 -2.75 4.85
N GLY A 32 3.14 -2.80 4.90
CA GLY A 32 2.31 -1.77 5.52
C GLY A 32 2.67 -1.55 6.99
N GLY A 33 2.82 -2.63 7.76
CA GLY A 33 3.27 -2.56 9.15
C GLY A 33 4.66 -1.95 9.31
N ALA A 34 5.63 -2.36 8.48
CA ALA A 34 6.98 -1.81 8.49
C ALA A 34 6.98 -0.29 8.19
N ILE A 35 6.16 0.15 7.24
CA ILE A 35 6.02 1.57 6.90
C ILE A 35 5.28 2.34 7.99
N GLY A 36 4.29 1.72 8.65
CA GLY A 36 3.64 2.29 9.83
C GLY A 36 4.63 2.51 10.98
N LEU A 37 5.55 1.55 11.19
CA LEU A 37 6.62 1.66 12.18
C LEU A 37 7.60 2.78 11.82
N VAL A 38 8.19 2.75 10.62
CA VAL A 38 9.19 3.75 10.18
C VAL A 38 8.58 5.15 10.14
N GLY A 39 7.36 5.29 9.63
CA GLY A 39 6.64 6.56 9.63
C GLY A 39 6.41 7.08 11.05
N THR A 40 5.99 6.23 11.98
CA THR A 40 5.83 6.61 13.39
C THR A 40 7.14 7.06 14.04
N LEU A 41 8.26 6.38 13.74
CA LEU A 41 9.56 6.78 14.26
C LEU A 41 10.05 8.13 13.70
N THR A 42 9.59 8.53 12.52
CA THR A 42 10.10 9.70 11.80
C THR A 42 9.16 10.90 11.77
N HIS A 43 7.84 10.72 11.95
CA HIS A 43 6.83 11.77 11.68
C HIS A 43 6.99 13.05 12.51
N ARG A 44 7.63 12.98 13.69
CA ARG A 44 7.90 14.16 14.55
C ARG A 44 9.23 14.84 14.25
N SER A 45 10.04 14.30 13.32
CA SER A 45 11.32 14.90 12.95
C SER A 45 11.11 16.19 12.16
N THR A 46 11.84 17.23 12.54
CA THR A 46 11.85 18.53 11.86
C THR A 46 13.17 18.76 11.13
N TRP A 47 13.11 19.49 10.02
CA TRP A 47 14.30 20.04 9.36
C TRP A 47 14.17 21.55 9.37
N GLY A 48 14.89 22.21 10.28
CA GLY A 48 14.62 23.61 10.61
C GLY A 48 13.20 23.75 11.16
N ASP A 49 12.41 24.66 10.59
CA ASP A 49 11.01 24.90 10.97
C ASP A 49 10.00 24.05 10.18
N LEU A 50 10.46 23.18 9.27
CA LEU A 50 9.59 22.38 8.42
C LEU A 50 9.30 20.99 9.02
N PRO A 51 8.06 20.47 8.93
CA PRO A 51 7.69 19.14 9.40
C PRO A 51 8.14 18.05 8.41
N ALA A 52 9.43 18.00 8.10
CA ALA A 52 10.00 17.14 7.06
C ALA A 52 9.74 15.65 7.33
N GLY A 53 9.79 15.22 8.60
CA GLY A 53 9.50 13.85 9.01
C GLY A 53 8.06 13.44 8.71
N LEU A 54 7.09 14.32 8.98
CA LEU A 54 5.68 14.08 8.69
C LEU A 54 5.43 13.95 7.19
N VAL A 55 6.01 14.86 6.40
CA VAL A 55 5.90 14.81 4.93
C VAL A 55 6.50 13.52 4.40
N LEU A 56 7.69 13.13 4.85
CA LEU A 56 8.34 11.89 4.45
C LEU A 56 7.49 10.67 4.83
N ALA A 57 6.97 10.63 6.05
CA ALA A 57 6.12 9.54 6.52
C ALA A 57 4.86 9.38 5.65
N LEU A 58 4.17 10.48 5.33
CA LEU A 58 2.98 10.47 4.46
C LEU A 58 3.33 10.07 3.01
N VAL A 59 4.44 10.55 2.46
CA VAL A 59 4.90 10.16 1.11
C VAL A 59 5.21 8.67 1.04
N MET A 60 5.90 8.12 2.05
CA MET A 60 6.16 6.68 2.12
C MET A 60 4.86 5.89 2.21
N THR A 61 3.91 6.31 3.06
CA THR A 61 2.59 5.68 3.18
C THR A 61 1.85 5.67 1.84
N LEU A 62 1.79 6.81 1.13
CA LEU A 62 1.17 6.89 -0.18
C LEU A 62 1.87 5.99 -1.21
N ALA A 63 3.20 6.02 -1.24
CA ALA A 63 3.99 5.19 -2.14
C ALA A 63 3.72 3.70 -1.91
N THR A 64 3.65 3.26 -0.65
CA THR A 64 3.28 1.88 -0.28
C THR A 64 1.86 1.54 -0.71
N ALA A 65 0.89 2.42 -0.47
CA ALA A 65 -0.49 2.21 -0.89
C ALA A 65 -0.60 2.05 -2.42
N VAL A 66 0.01 2.97 -3.18
CA VAL A 66 0.05 2.94 -4.65
C VAL A 66 0.76 1.68 -5.17
N MET A 67 1.92 1.35 -4.61
CA MET A 67 2.68 0.14 -4.97
C MET A 67 1.86 -1.13 -4.74
N CYS A 68 1.28 -1.31 -3.56
CA CYS A 68 0.46 -2.49 -3.25
C CYS A 68 -0.78 -2.56 -4.15
N ARG A 69 -1.41 -1.41 -4.44
CA ARG A 69 -2.56 -1.32 -5.34
C ARG A 69 -2.21 -1.71 -6.77
N ALA A 70 -1.03 -1.31 -7.27
CA ALA A 70 -0.51 -1.69 -8.57
C ALA A 70 -0.13 -3.16 -8.64
N TRP A 71 0.49 -3.69 -7.58
CA TRP A 71 1.12 -5.00 -7.61
C TRP A 71 0.13 -6.17 -7.64
N THR A 72 -0.90 -6.12 -6.79
CA THR A 72 -1.85 -7.24 -6.62
C THR A 72 -3.31 -6.78 -6.51
N GLY A 73 -3.56 -5.49 -6.68
CA GLY A 73 -4.89 -4.92 -6.62
C GLY A 73 -5.36 -4.56 -5.22
N ILE A 74 -6.67 -4.46 -5.05
CA ILE A 74 -7.30 -3.97 -3.81
C ILE A 74 -6.97 -4.87 -2.60
N GLY A 75 -6.86 -6.19 -2.78
CA GLY A 75 -6.57 -7.10 -1.66
C GLY A 75 -5.24 -6.79 -0.97
N ALA A 76 -4.18 -6.52 -1.75
CA ALA A 76 -2.89 -6.15 -1.20
C ALA A 76 -2.87 -4.73 -0.62
N LEU A 77 -3.59 -3.79 -1.25
CA LEU A 77 -3.78 -2.45 -0.69
C LEU A 77 -4.43 -2.52 0.71
N LEU A 78 -5.53 -3.27 0.84
CA LEU A 78 -6.23 -3.43 2.12
C LEU A 78 -5.36 -4.12 3.16
N ALA A 79 -4.59 -5.13 2.76
CA ALA A 79 -3.66 -5.82 3.65
C ALA A 79 -2.56 -4.89 4.17
N ALA A 80 -1.96 -4.08 3.29
CA ALA A 80 -0.98 -3.06 3.67
C ALA A 80 -1.60 -2.00 4.59
N GLY A 81 -2.80 -1.51 4.28
CA GLY A 81 -3.53 -0.56 5.13
C GLY A 81 -3.83 -1.14 6.51
N ALA A 82 -4.22 -2.41 6.59
CA ALA A 82 -4.47 -3.10 7.86
C ALA A 82 -3.18 -3.25 8.68
N GLY A 83 -2.08 -3.70 8.07
CA GLY A 83 -0.79 -3.81 8.76
C GLY A 83 -0.29 -2.46 9.27
N TRP A 84 -0.39 -1.43 8.43
CA TRP A 84 -0.05 -0.05 8.79
C TRP A 84 -0.88 0.44 9.97
N LEU A 85 -2.21 0.30 9.89
CA LEU A 85 -3.14 0.77 10.92
C LEU A 85 -2.87 0.07 12.25
N VAL A 86 -2.75 -1.26 12.24
CA VAL A 86 -2.46 -2.03 13.45
C VAL A 86 -1.18 -1.53 14.12
N VAL A 87 -0.09 -1.35 13.37
CA VAL A 87 1.17 -0.87 13.95
C VAL A 87 1.03 0.56 14.48
N VAL A 88 0.45 1.49 13.71
CA VAL A 88 0.28 2.88 14.14
C VAL A 88 -0.58 2.96 15.41
N GLN A 89 -1.67 2.19 15.49
CA GLN A 89 -2.52 2.18 16.68
C GLN A 89 -1.82 1.55 17.90
N LEU A 90 -1.03 0.49 17.70
CA LEU A 90 -0.24 -0.10 18.79
C LEU A 90 0.83 0.87 19.32
N LEU A 91 1.40 1.71 18.46
CA LEU A 91 2.38 2.73 18.86
C LEU A 91 1.73 4.03 19.36
N ALA A 92 0.41 4.15 19.28
CA ALA A 92 -0.36 5.26 19.84
C ALA A 92 -0.79 5.01 21.30
N THR A 93 -0.55 3.82 21.86
CA THR A 93 -0.80 3.53 23.28
C THR A 93 0.39 3.89 24.15
N ASP A 94 0.18 3.96 25.46
CA ASP A 94 1.26 4.20 26.44
C ASP A 94 2.33 3.09 26.36
N GLY A 95 3.58 3.52 26.14
CA GLY A 95 4.73 2.64 26.19
C GLY A 95 5.16 2.30 27.62
N PRO A 96 6.10 1.34 27.81
CA PRO A 96 6.58 0.94 29.14
C PRO A 96 7.19 2.08 29.97
N GLY A 97 7.65 3.16 29.32
CA GLY A 97 8.19 4.36 29.95
C GLY A 97 7.18 5.48 30.18
N GLY A 98 5.89 5.27 29.85
CA GLY A 98 4.87 6.31 29.85
C GLY A 98 4.87 7.21 28.61
N ASP A 99 5.80 7.00 27.68
CA ASP A 99 5.86 7.73 26.42
C ASP A 99 4.84 7.19 25.41
N VAL A 100 4.21 8.10 24.68
CA VAL A 100 3.35 7.79 23.54
C VAL A 100 4.06 8.21 22.25
N LEU A 101 4.26 7.28 21.32
CA LEU A 101 4.99 7.58 20.08
C LEU A 101 4.13 8.38 19.10
N VAL A 102 2.81 8.21 19.14
CA VAL A 102 1.83 9.01 18.40
C VAL A 102 0.92 9.76 19.39
N PRO A 103 1.36 10.90 19.95
CA PRO A 103 0.55 11.66 20.89
C PRO A 103 -0.75 12.18 20.27
N ALA A 104 -1.75 12.44 21.11
CA ALA A 104 -3.02 13.05 20.73
C ALA A 104 -2.90 14.56 20.45
N ASP A 105 -1.96 14.93 19.58
CA ASP A 105 -1.69 16.30 19.12
C ASP A 105 -1.93 16.45 17.61
N VAL A 106 -1.78 17.67 17.08
CA VAL A 106 -2.02 17.96 15.66
C VAL A 106 -1.14 17.09 14.76
N THR A 107 0.14 16.92 15.09
CA THR A 107 1.10 16.16 14.27
C THR A 107 0.73 14.67 14.26
N GLY A 108 0.36 14.11 15.41
CA GLY A 108 -0.10 12.72 15.55
C GLY A 108 -1.42 12.46 14.84
N TYR A 109 -2.36 13.42 14.87
CA TYR A 109 -3.62 13.33 14.13
C TYR A 109 -3.41 13.42 12.62
N VAL A 110 -2.55 14.33 12.15
CA VAL A 110 -2.24 14.43 10.70
C VAL A 110 -1.53 13.16 10.23
N TRP A 111 -0.64 12.58 11.03
CA TRP A 111 -0.02 11.30 10.71
C TRP A 111 -1.05 10.18 10.59
N THR A 112 -1.87 10.00 11.62
CA THR A 112 -2.85 8.89 11.69
C THR A 112 -3.95 9.02 10.64
N TYR A 113 -4.65 10.16 10.62
CA TYR A 113 -5.78 10.35 9.71
C TYR A 113 -5.35 10.69 8.29
N GLY A 114 -4.21 11.37 8.12
CA GLY A 114 -3.61 11.58 6.81
C GLY A 114 -3.18 10.27 6.16
N GLY A 115 -2.54 9.36 6.90
CA GLY A 115 -2.19 8.04 6.41
C GLY A 115 -3.42 7.22 5.97
N LEU A 116 -4.47 7.19 6.81
CA LEU A 116 -5.75 6.57 6.46
C LEU A 116 -6.38 7.16 5.19
N LEU A 117 -6.38 8.50 5.08
CA LEU A 117 -6.87 9.19 3.90
C LEU A 117 -6.09 8.79 2.65
N LEU A 118 -4.77 8.64 2.71
CA LEU A 118 -3.95 8.24 1.57
C LEU A 118 -4.25 6.80 1.11
N PHE A 119 -4.47 5.87 2.03
CA PHE A 119 -4.96 4.53 1.69
C PHE A 119 -6.33 4.57 1.02
N ALA A 120 -7.26 5.38 1.54
CA ALA A 120 -8.58 5.56 0.94
C ALA A 120 -8.47 6.16 -0.47
N VAL A 121 -7.67 7.21 -0.65
CA VAL A 121 -7.39 7.83 -1.95
C VAL A 121 -6.89 6.77 -2.93
N ALA A 122 -5.85 6.00 -2.57
CA ALA A 122 -5.33 4.94 -3.43
C ALA A 122 -6.37 3.84 -3.75
N ALA A 123 -7.32 3.57 -2.86
CA ALA A 123 -8.40 2.62 -3.09
C ALA A 123 -9.41 3.12 -4.14
N PHE A 124 -9.72 4.42 -4.12
CA PHE A 124 -10.74 5.05 -4.98
C PHE A 124 -10.18 5.64 -6.29
N LEU A 125 -8.86 5.67 -6.48
CA LEU A 125 -8.25 6.04 -7.76
C LEU A 125 -8.69 5.10 -8.91
N PRO A 126 -8.80 5.59 -10.16
CA PRO A 126 -9.24 4.76 -11.29
C PRO A 126 -8.36 3.52 -11.49
N ALA A 127 -8.98 2.34 -11.59
CA ALA A 127 -8.26 1.07 -11.75
C ALA A 127 -7.34 1.06 -12.99
N ARG A 128 -7.70 1.79 -14.04
CA ARG A 128 -6.89 1.96 -15.26
C ARG A 128 -5.52 2.60 -15.04
N TRP A 129 -5.32 3.35 -13.94
CA TRP A 129 -4.01 3.94 -13.62
C TRP A 129 -3.01 2.91 -13.11
N PHE A 130 -3.49 1.71 -12.76
CA PHE A 130 -2.71 0.62 -12.19
C PHE A 130 -2.64 -0.59 -13.12
N ALA A 131 -3.18 -0.50 -14.34
CA ALA A 131 -3.17 -1.58 -15.31
C ALA A 131 -1.93 -1.45 -16.22
N ASP A 132 -1.19 -2.55 -16.39
CA ASP A 132 -0.14 -2.64 -17.40
C ASP A 132 -0.80 -2.69 -18.79
N GLN A 133 -0.47 -1.73 -19.66
CA GLN A 133 -0.90 -1.80 -21.06
C GLN A 133 -0.06 -2.87 -21.78
N ALA A 134 -0.73 -3.84 -22.42
CA ALA A 134 -0.03 -4.74 -23.33
C ALA A 134 0.49 -3.91 -24.52
N PRO A 135 1.76 -4.09 -24.95
CA PRO A 135 2.23 -3.45 -26.17
C PRO A 135 1.31 -3.84 -27.32
N ASP A 136 0.83 -2.85 -28.07
CA ASP A 136 0.05 -3.09 -29.28
C ASP A 136 0.82 -4.08 -30.18
N GLY A 137 0.26 -5.26 -30.40
CA GLY A 137 0.85 -6.29 -31.26
C GLY A 137 0.93 -5.79 -32.71
N PRO A 138 1.92 -6.25 -33.50
CA PRO A 138 2.33 -5.59 -34.73
C PRO A 138 1.22 -5.54 -35.79
N GLU A 139 1.06 -4.36 -36.40
CA GLU A 139 0.35 -4.14 -37.67
C GLU A 139 0.94 -4.97 -38.82
#